data_AF-A0A7V9VC78-F1
#
_entry.id   AF-A0A7V9VC78-F1
#
_cell.length_a   1.000
_cell.length_b   1.000
_cell.length_c   1.000
_cell.angle_alpha   90.00
_cell.angle_beta   90.00
_cell.angle_gamma   90.00
#
_symmetry.space_group_name_H-M   'P 1'
#
loop_
_entity.id
_entity.type
_entity.pdbx_description
1 polymer ?
#
loop_
_entity_poly.entity_id
_entity_poly.type
_entity_poly.pdbx_seq_one_letter_code
_entity_poly.pdbx_strand_id
1 'polypeptide(L)' 'MGVLTDVPGFLVGHATLESAITGCTVVLCPPETVGGVAVLGGWPATREMEILSPLSASPFIDA' A
#
# COMPACT_ATOMS: atom_id res chain seq x y z
N MET A 1 -18.69 -12.90 -1.92
CA MET A 1 -18.06 -11.79 -1.18
C MET A 1 -16.56 -12.02 -1.21
N GLY A 2 -15.79 -10.96 -1.39
CA GLY A 2 -14.36 -11.02 -1.66
C GLY A 2 -13.84 -9.61 -1.87
N VAL A 3 -13.66 -8.89 -0.77
CA VAL A 3 -13.06 -7.55 -0.72
C VAL A 3 -11.84 -7.57 0.20
N LEU A 4 -10.94 -6.60 0.05
CA LEU A 4 -9.65 -6.59 0.77
C LEU A 4 -9.84 -6.66 2.30
N THR A 5 -10.83 -5.94 2.82
CA THR A 5 -11.14 -5.89 4.26
C THR A 5 -11.81 -7.16 4.80
N ASP A 6 -12.06 -8.17 3.96
CA ASP A 6 -12.42 -9.50 4.46
C ASP A 6 -11.25 -10.15 5.21
N VAL A 7 -10.01 -9.67 5.00
CA VAL A 7 -8.85 -9.98 5.85
C VAL A 7 -8.89 -9.12 7.12
N PRO A 8 -9.02 -9.71 8.32
CA PRO A 8 -9.17 -8.94 9.55
C PRO A 8 -7.98 -8.00 9.82
N GLY A 9 -8.28 -6.80 10.31
CA GLY A 9 -7.29 -5.80 10.70
C GLY A 9 -6.84 -4.86 9.59
N PHE A 10 -7.01 -5.23 8.32
CA PHE A 10 -6.78 -4.31 7.20
C PHE A 10 -7.94 -3.32 7.06
N LEU A 11 -7.61 -2.05 6.85
CA LEU A 11 -8.58 -0.98 6.58
C LEU A 11 -8.27 -0.33 5.23
N VAL A 12 -9.28 0.24 4.58
CA VAL A 12 -9.12 0.98 3.32
C VAL A 12 -9.76 2.35 3.47
N GLY A 13 -9.00 3.39 3.13
CA GLY A 13 -9.46 4.78 3.15
C GLY A 13 -9.37 5.40 1.75
N HIS A 14 -10.36 6.22 1.41
CA HIS A 14 -10.41 6.96 0.14
C HIS A 14 -10.64 8.45 0.42
N ALA A 15 -9.89 9.31 -0.29
CA ALA A 15 -10.14 10.74 -0.33
C ALA A 15 -10.22 11.17 -1.80
N THR A 16 -11.34 11.80 -2.18
CA THR A 16 -11.61 12.23 -3.56
C THR A 16 -11.81 13.74 -3.59
N LEU A 17 -11.11 14.42 -4.51
CA LEU A 17 -11.30 15.82 -4.83
C LEU A 17 -12.00 15.91 -6.20
N GLU A 18 -13.33 15.93 -6.17
CA GLU A 18 -14.17 15.86 -7.39
C GLU A 18 -13.91 17.02 -8.35
N SER A 19 -13.70 18.23 -7.84
CA SER A 19 -13.47 19.44 -8.66
C SER A 19 -12.19 19.37 -9.50
N ALA A 20 -11.22 18.55 -9.11
CA ALA A 20 -9.96 18.35 -9.82
C ALA A 20 -9.82 16.93 -10.41
N ILE A 21 -10.86 16.10 -10.30
CA ILE A 21 -10.90 14.71 -10.81
C ILE A 21 -9.67 13.92 -10.34
N THR A 22 -9.37 14.01 -9.05
CA THR A 22 -8.20 13.35 -8.45
C THR A 22 -8.53 12.82 -7.06
N GLY A 23 -7.64 12.03 -6.49
CA GLY A 23 -7.81 11.45 -5.16
C GLY A 23 -6.65 10.59 -4.72
N CYS A 24 -6.83 9.96 -3.56
CA CYS A 24 -5.87 9.04 -2.96
C CYS A 24 -6.63 7.86 -2.33
N THR A 25 -6.04 6.67 -2.41
CA THR A 25 -6.49 5.49 -1.69
C THR A 25 -5.33 4.99 -0.84
N VAL A 26 -5.60 4.68 0.41
CA VAL A 26 -4.63 4.12 1.36
C VAL A 26 -5.18 2.79 1.87
N VAL A 27 -4.31 1.80 1.94
CA VAL A 27 -4.56 0.56 2.68
C VAL A 27 -3.80 0.69 4.00
N LEU A 28 -4.49 0.63 5.13
CA LEU A 28 -3.84 0.60 6.44
C LEU A 28 -3.72 -0.84 6.89
N CYS A 29 -2.49 -1.24 7.21
CA CYS A 29 -2.15 -2.56 7.65
C CYS A 29 -2.32 -2.70 9.18
N PRO A 30 -2.66 -3.90 9.70
CA PRO A 30 -2.49 -4.17 11.12
C PRO A 30 -1.00 -4.08 11.51
N PRO A 31 -0.68 -3.85 12.80
CA PRO A 31 0.71 -3.79 13.26
C PRO A 31 1.53 -5.03 12.87
N GLU A 32 2.84 -4.84 12.69
CA GLU A 32 3.79 -5.91 12.31
C GLU A 32 3.47 -6.58 10.95
N THR A 33 2.83 -5.86 10.03
CA THR A 33 2.56 -6.37 8.68
C THR A 33 3.81 -6.36 7.82
N VAL A 34 4.16 -7.53 7.26
CA VAL A 34 5.29 -7.68 6.33
C VAL A 34 4.91 -7.23 4.92
N GLY A 35 5.73 -6.37 4.32
CA GLY A 35 5.55 -5.84 2.96
C GLY A 35 6.53 -6.41 1.92
N GLY A 36 6.13 -6.36 0.65
CA GLY A 36 6.98 -6.68 -0.50
C GLY A 36 6.38 -6.11 -1.79
N VAL A 37 7.21 -5.81 -2.80
CA VAL A 37 6.74 -5.19 -4.06
C VAL A 37 7.36 -5.84 -5.29
N ALA A 38 6.56 -5.97 -6.35
CA ALA A 38 7.02 -6.33 -7.69
C ALA A 38 6.55 -5.26 -8.69
N VAL A 39 7.50 -4.55 -9.29
CA VAL A 39 7.22 -3.51 -10.29
C VAL A 39 7.42 -4.09 -11.69
N LEU A 40 6.31 -4.29 -12.41
CA LEU A 40 6.32 -4.99 -13.70
C LEU A 40 6.33 -4.04 -14.91
N GLY A 41 6.03 -2.75 -14.70
CA GLY A 41 6.03 -1.73 -15.74
C GLY A 41 7.41 -1.10 -15.96
N GLY A 42 7.72 -0.70 -17.21
CA GLY A 42 9.04 -0.15 -17.58
C GLY A 42 9.30 1.31 -17.18
N TRP A 43 8.27 2.07 -16.81
CA TRP A 43 8.37 3.48 -16.40
C TRP A 43 7.52 3.75 -15.14
N PRO A 44 7.94 3.25 -13.96
CA PRO A 44 7.18 3.43 -12.74
C PRO A 44 7.35 4.83 -12.15
N ALA A 45 6.32 5.31 -11.48
CA ALA A 45 6.34 6.51 -10.62
C ALA A 45 6.07 6.08 -9.18
N THR A 46 7.04 5.39 -8.61
CA THR A 46 6.95 4.74 -7.30
C THR A 46 7.83 5.46 -6.27
N ARG A 47 7.54 5.19 -5.00
CA ARG A 47 8.22 5.80 -3.86
C ARG A 47 8.57 4.72 -2.84
N GLU A 48 9.74 4.84 -2.21
CA GLU A 48 10.17 4.05 -1.03
C GLU A 48 10.14 2.54 -1.26
N MET A 49 10.54 2.05 -2.44
CA MET A 49 10.52 0.61 -2.73
C MET A 49 11.65 -0.14 -2.04
N GLU A 50 12.74 0.55 -1.72
CA GLU A 50 13.96 -0.02 -1.14
C GLU A 50 13.70 -0.65 0.24
N ILE A 51 12.77 -0.10 1.04
CA ILE A 51 12.39 -0.69 2.35
C ILE A 51 11.64 -2.03 2.20
N LEU A 52 11.01 -2.25 1.04
CA LEU A 52 10.27 -3.48 0.72
C LEU A 52 11.19 -4.58 0.17
N SER A 53 12.50 -4.32 0.07
CA SER A 53 13.48 -5.34 -0.23
C SER A 53 13.58 -6.36 0.92
N PRO A 54 13.68 -7.68 0.63
CA PRO A 54 13.94 -8.68 1.66
C PRO A 54 15.24 -8.50 2.44
N LEU A 55 16.13 -7.61 1.98
CA LEU A 55 17.40 -7.26 2.61
C LEU A 55 17.33 -5.99 3.47
N SER A 56 16.16 -5.35 3.55
CA SER A 56 15.99 -4.15 4.36
C SER A 56 16.10 -4.46 5.86
N ALA A 57 16.36 -3.43 6.67
CA ALA A 57 16.51 -3.59 8.11
C ALA A 57 15.19 -3.88 8.84
N SER A 58 14.06 -3.48 8.26
CA SER A 58 12.72 -3.68 8.82
C SER A 58 11.77 -4.16 7.72
N PRO A 59 11.08 -5.29 7.91
CA PRO A 59 10.09 -5.78 6.95
C PRO A 59 8.70 -5.16 7.15
N PHE A 60 8.51 -4.39 8.24
CA PHE A 60 7.19 -3.96 8.67
C PHE A 60 6.74 -2.65 8.05
N ILE A 61 5.49 -2.61 7.59
CA ILE A 61 4.82 -1.43 7.03
C ILE A 61 3.42 -1.24 7.63
N ASP A 62 2.98 0.02 7.67
CA ASP A 62 1.65 0.40 8.14
C ASP A 62 0.73 0.85 7.00
N ALA A 63 1.29 1.31 5.87
CA ALA A 63 0.57 1.81 4.69
C ALA A 63 1.44 1.83 3.42
#